data_AF-A0A9P7DRB3-F1
#
_entry.id   AF-A0A9P7DRB3-F1
#
_cell.length_a   1.000
_cell.length_b   1.000
_cell.length_c   1.000
_cell.angle_alpha   90.00
_cell.angle_beta   90.00
_cell.angle_gamma   90.00
#
_symmetry.space_group_name_H-M   'P 1'
#
loop_
_entity.id
_entity.type
_entity.pdbx_description
1 polymer ?
#
loop_
_entity_poly.entity_id
_entity_poly.type
_entity_poly.pdbx_seq_one_letter_code
_entity_poly.pdbx_strand_id
1 'polypeptide(L)'
;TGGPKTNAWKWNLEHVTPGSIAWAAIIAIFLLSPDTEFQKLGTGKSSGINYKDLFFHYKKLLLTKWDSHCIQTIVQNIDREVFSTAKSSASAATQEDHSSEVICAMNALDIDSNNE
;
A
#
# COMPACT_ATOMS: atom_id res chain seq x y z
N THR A 1 20.55 3.08 -0.60
CA THR A 1 20.36 2.50 -1.95
C THR A 1 18.91 2.09 -2.10
N GLY A 2 18.06 3.00 -2.58
CA GLY A 2 16.65 2.68 -2.84
C GLY A 2 16.53 2.06 -4.23
N GLY A 3 15.98 0.84 -4.31
CA GLY A 3 15.73 0.17 -5.58
C GLY A 3 14.75 0.94 -6.49
N PRO A 4 14.47 0.42 -7.71
CA PRO A 4 13.57 1.07 -8.66
C PRO A 4 12.22 1.37 -8.00
N LYS A 5 11.69 2.59 -8.22
CA LYS A 5 10.34 2.97 -7.76
C LYS A 5 9.33 1.92 -8.25
N THR A 6 8.63 1.28 -7.32
CA THR A 6 7.68 0.22 -7.63
C THR A 6 6.52 0.76 -8.45
N ASN A 7 5.92 -0.08 -9.30
CA ASN A 7 4.75 0.32 -10.10
C ASN A 7 3.57 0.75 -9.22
N ALA A 8 3.48 0.24 -7.99
CA ALA A 8 2.50 0.68 -7.00
C ALA A 8 2.60 2.19 -6.71
N TRP A 9 3.82 2.72 -6.58
CA TRP A 9 4.04 4.16 -6.41
C TRP A 9 3.60 4.97 -7.64
N LYS A 10 3.87 4.46 -8.86
CA LYS A 10 3.43 5.12 -10.10
C LYS A 10 1.90 5.13 -10.28
N TRP A 11 1.20 4.17 -9.68
CA TRP A 11 -0.25 4.01 -9.77
C TRP A 11 -1.00 4.46 -8.51
N ASN A 12 -0.30 5.11 -7.57
CA ASN A 12 -0.84 5.56 -6.28
C ASN A 12 -1.59 4.47 -5.50
N LEU A 13 -1.09 3.23 -5.57
CA LEU A 13 -1.60 2.11 -4.80
C LEU A 13 -0.97 2.15 -3.40
N GLU A 14 -1.75 2.64 -2.45
CA GLU A 14 -1.34 2.82 -1.05
C GLU A 14 -1.88 1.72 -0.11
N HIS A 15 -2.87 0.96 -0.58
CA HIS A 15 -3.60 -0.02 0.21
C HIS A 15 -3.87 -1.29 -0.59
N VAL A 16 -3.91 -2.43 0.11
CA VAL A 16 -4.35 -3.69 -0.45
C VAL A 16 -5.86 -3.68 -0.65
N THR A 17 -6.29 -4.34 -1.72
CA THR A 17 -7.71 -4.54 -2.00
C THR A 17 -8.17 -5.92 -1.50
N PRO A 18 -9.48 -6.11 -1.25
CA PRO A 18 -10.03 -7.44 -0.99
C PRO A 18 -9.63 -8.47 -2.06
N GLY A 19 -9.57 -8.03 -3.32
CA GLY A 19 -9.18 -8.88 -4.45
C GLY A 19 -7.71 -9.30 -4.41
N SER A 20 -6.80 -8.40 -4.07
CA SER A 20 -5.37 -8.73 -3.95
C SER A 20 -5.10 -9.66 -2.77
N ILE A 21 -5.79 -9.48 -1.64
CA ILE A 21 -5.70 -10.40 -0.49
C ILE A 21 -6.23 -11.79 -0.86
N ALA A 22 -7.41 -11.85 -1.48
CA ALA A 22 -7.99 -13.11 -1.94
C ALA A 22 -7.04 -13.82 -2.91
N TRP A 23 -6.45 -13.10 -3.86
CA TRP A 23 -5.52 -13.68 -4.82
C TRP A 23 -4.23 -14.20 -4.16
N ALA A 24 -3.66 -13.46 -3.21
CA ALA A 24 -2.49 -13.90 -2.45
C ALA A 24 -2.76 -15.22 -1.69
N ALA A 25 -3.94 -15.35 -1.09
CA ALA A 25 -4.35 -16.60 -0.43
C ALA A 25 -4.43 -17.77 -1.43
N ILE A 26 -4.96 -17.56 -2.62
CA ILE A 26 -5.02 -18.59 -3.67
C ILE A 26 -3.64 -18.99 -4.16
N ILE A 27 -2.71 -18.04 -4.34
CA ILE A 27 -1.33 -18.35 -4.70
C ILE A 27 -0.66 -19.20 -3.62
N ALA A 28 -0.85 -18.86 -2.34
CA ALA A 28 -0.30 -19.66 -1.24
C ALA A 28 -0.83 -21.10 -1.31
N ILE A 29 -2.14 -21.29 -1.46
CA ILE A 29 -2.74 -22.63 -1.58
C ILE A 29 -2.20 -23.39 -2.79
N PHE A 30 -2.07 -22.71 -3.93
CA PHE A 30 -1.50 -23.30 -5.14
C PHE A 30 -0.03 -23.72 -4.96
N LEU A 31 0.79 -22.91 -4.29
CA LEU A 31 2.20 -23.25 -4.00
C LEU A 31 2.35 -24.47 -3.08
N LEU A 32 1.36 -24.70 -2.20
CA LEU A 32 1.31 -25.91 -1.37
C LEU A 32 0.70 -27.12 -2.09
N SER A 33 0.13 -26.92 -3.29
CA SER A 33 -0.52 -27.98 -4.06
C SER A 33 0.48 -28.73 -4.96
N PRO A 34 0.14 -29.95 -5.41
CA PRO A 34 0.91 -30.65 -6.44
C PRO A 34 0.66 -30.14 -7.88
N ASP A 35 -0.12 -29.06 -8.06
CA ASP A 35 -0.42 -28.53 -9.38
C ASP A 35 0.73 -27.67 -9.93
N THR A 36 0.96 -27.78 -11.24
CA THR A 36 2.04 -27.04 -11.91
C THR A 36 1.56 -25.77 -12.59
N GLU A 37 0.25 -25.62 -12.80
CA GLU A 37 -0.34 -24.47 -13.48
C GLU A 37 -1.80 -24.22 -13.06
N PHE A 38 -2.25 -22.97 -13.20
CA PHE A 38 -3.67 -22.64 -13.12
C PHE A 38 -4.35 -22.98 -14.45
N GLN A 39 -5.21 -23.99 -14.43
CA GLN A 39 -5.95 -24.39 -15.63
C GLN A 39 -7.01 -23.34 -16.01
N LYS A 40 -7.41 -23.32 -17.29
CA LYS A 40 -8.43 -22.39 -17.83
C LYS A 40 -9.76 -22.45 -17.08
N LEU A 41 -10.17 -23.63 -16.61
CA LEU A 41 -11.40 -23.80 -15.84
C LEU A 41 -11.25 -23.38 -14.37
N GLY A 42 -10.02 -23.20 -13.89
CA GLY A 42 -9.71 -22.79 -12.52
C GLY A 42 -9.56 -23.94 -11.53
N THR A 43 -9.68 -25.20 -11.97
CA THR A 43 -9.51 -26.39 -11.13
C THR A 43 -8.14 -27.01 -11.34
N GLY A 44 -7.42 -27.30 -10.26
CA GLY A 44 -6.16 -28.01 -10.25
C GLY A 44 -6.29 -29.39 -10.87
N LYS A 45 -5.38 -29.74 -11.77
CA LYS A 45 -5.40 -31.01 -12.51
C LYS A 45 -5.06 -32.20 -11.60
N SER A 46 -4.09 -32.02 -10.72
CA SER A 46 -3.59 -33.06 -9.82
C SER A 46 -4.29 -33.01 -8.46
N SER A 47 -4.55 -31.80 -7.94
CA SER A 47 -5.17 -31.64 -6.62
C SER A 47 -6.70 -31.72 -6.63
N GLY A 48 -7.34 -31.43 -7.77
CA GLY A 48 -8.79 -31.24 -7.84
C GLY A 48 -9.31 -29.97 -7.16
N ILE A 49 -8.43 -29.10 -6.64
CA ILE A 49 -8.82 -27.86 -5.96
C ILE A 49 -9.40 -26.87 -6.97
N ASN A 50 -10.63 -26.41 -6.74
CA ASN A 50 -11.22 -25.34 -7.55
C ASN A 50 -10.77 -23.96 -7.05
N TYR A 51 -9.62 -23.51 -7.53
CA TYR A 51 -9.01 -22.23 -7.18
C TYR A 51 -9.90 -21.04 -7.55
N LYS A 52 -10.66 -21.16 -8.64
CA LYS A 52 -11.58 -20.11 -9.08
C LYS A 52 -12.71 -19.89 -8.08
N ASP A 53 -13.37 -20.96 -7.66
CA ASP A 53 -14.47 -20.85 -6.68
C ASP A 53 -13.95 -20.41 -5.32
N LEU A 54 -12.77 -20.90 -4.92
CA LEU A 54 -12.12 -20.48 -3.69
C LEU A 54 -11.79 -18.98 -3.70
N PHE A 55 -11.29 -18.46 -4.82
CA PHE A 55 -11.05 -17.03 -5.00
C PHE A 55 -12.34 -16.23 -4.81
N PHE A 56 -13.42 -16.62 -5.48
CA PHE A 56 -14.69 -15.90 -5.38
C PHE A 56 -15.29 -15.96 -3.97
N HIS A 57 -15.19 -17.12 -3.31
CA HIS A 57 -15.66 -17.28 -1.94
C HIS A 57 -14.89 -16.37 -0.98
N TYR A 58 -13.56 -16.39 -1.05
CA TYR A 58 -12.70 -15.59 -0.18
C TYR A 58 -12.89 -14.09 -0.43
N LYS A 59 -12.93 -13.69 -1.70
CA LYS A 59 -13.21 -12.31 -2.09
C LYS A 59 -14.57 -11.86 -1.58
N LYS A 60 -15.61 -12.69 -1.71
CA LYS A 60 -16.96 -12.37 -1.22
C LYS A 60 -16.99 -12.20 0.30
N LEU A 61 -16.29 -13.06 1.04
CA LEU A 61 -16.17 -12.94 2.49
C LEU A 61 -15.53 -11.61 2.88
N LEU A 62 -14.39 -11.27 2.26
CA LEU A 62 -13.70 -10.01 2.51
C LEU A 62 -14.57 -8.81 2.16
N LEU A 63 -15.32 -8.85 1.07
CA LEU A 63 -16.23 -7.77 0.68
C LEU A 63 -17.38 -7.61 1.68
N THR A 64 -17.92 -8.71 2.18
CA THR A 64 -19.08 -8.71 3.09
C THR A 64 -18.69 -8.29 4.51
N LYS A 65 -17.46 -8.58 4.92
CA LYS A 65 -16.94 -8.32 6.26
C LYS A 65 -15.86 -7.25 6.28
N TRP A 66 -15.75 -6.45 5.23
CA TRP A 66 -14.65 -5.50 5.05
C TRP A 66 -14.54 -4.53 6.22
N ASP A 67 -15.67 -3.95 6.64
CA ASP A 67 -15.71 -2.95 7.71
C ASP A 67 -15.67 -3.55 9.12
N SER A 68 -15.56 -4.89 9.23
CA SER A 68 -15.44 -5.51 10.55
C SER A 68 -14.07 -5.21 11.15
N HIS A 69 -14.05 -4.95 12.47
CA HIS A 69 -12.84 -4.57 13.18
C HIS A 69 -11.69 -5.57 12.99
N CYS A 70 -12.00 -6.87 13.08
CA CYS A 70 -11.02 -7.94 12.86
C CYS A 70 -10.38 -7.88 11.47
N ILE A 71 -11.18 -7.74 10.41
CA ILE A 71 -10.66 -7.66 9.03
C ILE A 71 -9.84 -6.39 8.84
N GLN A 72 -10.31 -5.24 9.33
CA GLN A 72 -9.57 -3.99 9.25
C GLN A 72 -8.21 -4.06 9.96
N THR A 73 -8.13 -4.69 11.15
CA THR A 73 -6.84 -4.91 11.84
C THR A 73 -5.88 -5.75 11.00
N ILE A 74 -6.38 -6.81 10.35
CA ILE A 74 -5.56 -7.65 9.48
C ILE A 74 -5.10 -6.86 8.25
N VAL A 75 -5.99 -6.12 7.61
CA VAL A 75 -5.67 -5.28 6.43
C VAL A 75 -4.61 -4.24 6.77
N GLN A 76 -4.73 -3.55 7.91
CA GLN A 76 -3.73 -2.57 8.36
C GLN A 76 -2.35 -3.20 8.59
N ASN A 77 -2.30 -4.42 9.14
CA ASN A 77 -1.05 -5.14 9.28
C ASN A 77 -0.45 -5.50 7.92
N ILE A 78 -1.26 -6.00 6.99
CA ILE A 78 -0.81 -6.33 5.62
C ILE A 78 -0.32 -5.07 4.91
N ASP A 79 -1.06 -3.97 4.98
CA ASP A 79 -0.70 -2.70 4.37
C ASP A 79 0.63 -2.18 4.92
N ARG A 80 0.83 -2.28 6.25
CA ARG A 80 2.12 -1.95 6.84
C ARG A 80 3.21 -2.82 6.23
N GLU A 81 3.09 -4.14 6.22
CA GLU A 81 4.20 -4.97 5.71
C GLU A 81 4.45 -4.78 4.21
N VAL A 82 3.40 -4.60 3.40
CA VAL A 82 3.51 -4.45 1.94
C VAL A 82 3.97 -3.06 1.52
N PHE A 83 3.57 -2.01 2.25
CA PHE A 83 3.81 -0.61 1.87
C PHE A 83 4.66 0.20 2.86
N SER A 84 5.22 -0.39 3.94
CA SER A 84 6.07 0.33 4.93
C SER A 84 7.26 1.08 4.32
N THR A 85 7.79 0.62 3.19
CA THR A 85 8.88 1.28 2.46
C THR A 85 8.43 2.49 1.64
N ALA A 86 7.13 2.69 1.40
CA ALA A 86 6.62 3.89 0.73
C ALA A 86 6.51 5.10 1.67
N LYS A 87 6.33 4.87 2.98
CA LYS A 87 6.17 5.95 3.97
C LYS A 87 7.49 6.44 4.57
N SER A 88 8.52 5.58 4.63
CA SER A 88 9.84 5.95 5.17
C SER A 88 10.62 6.93 4.27
N SER A 89 10.22 7.10 3.01
CA SER A 89 10.80 8.09 2.10
C SER A 89 10.04 9.42 2.04
N ALA A 90 8.91 9.55 2.75
CA ALA A 90 8.09 10.76 2.75
C ALA A 90 8.27 11.66 4.00
N SER A 91 9.00 11.22 5.03
CA SER A 91 9.24 12.03 6.24
C SER A 91 10.65 12.61 6.38
N ALA A 92 11.41 12.70 5.28
CA ALA A 92 12.69 13.42 5.25
C ALA A 92 12.72 14.53 4.18
N ALA A 93 11.55 15.04 3.77
CA ALA A 93 11.48 16.41 3.29
C ALA A 93 11.39 17.29 4.53
N THR A 94 12.54 17.69 5.05
CA THR A 94 12.64 18.88 5.89
C THR A 94 12.00 20.01 5.10
N GLN A 95 10.76 20.35 5.42
CA GLN A 95 10.20 21.63 5.04
C GLN A 95 10.96 22.64 5.89
N GLU A 96 12.05 23.18 5.34
CA GLU A 96 12.76 24.29 5.93
C GLU A 96 11.76 25.44 6.04
N ASP A 97 11.36 25.73 7.27
CA ASP A 97 10.48 26.84 7.61
C ASP A 97 11.30 28.14 7.50
N HIS A 98 11.41 28.67 6.28
CA HIS A 98 12.06 29.96 6.00
C HIS A 98 11.28 31.16 6.53
N SER A 99 10.20 30.96 7.31
CA SER A 99 9.43 32.07 7.89
C SER A 99 10.32 33.01 8.71
N SER A 100 11.34 32.48 9.40
CA SER A 100 12.28 33.27 10.18
C SER A 100 13.18 34.16 9.32
N GLU A 101 13.59 33.67 8.15
CA GLU A 101 14.45 34.40 7.20
C GLU A 101 13.67 35.52 6.50
N VAL A 102 12.40 35.27 6.17
CA VAL A 102 11.47 36.27 5.62
C VAL A 102 11.16 37.38 6.62
N ILE A 103 10.93 37.03 7.90
CA ILE A 103 10.69 38.02 8.97
C ILE A 103 11.94 38.89 9.21
N CYS A 104 13.13 38.29 9.20
CA CYS A 104 14.38 39.05 9.32
C CYS A 104 14.58 40.03 8.16
N ALA A 105 14.30 39.61 6.91
CA ALA A 105 14.41 40.49 5.76
C ALA A 105 13.41 41.65 5.79
N MET A 106 12.16 41.40 6.25
CA MET A 106 11.15 42.46 6.42
C MET A 106 11.56 43.47 7.49
N ASN A 107 12.10 43.01 8.63
CA ASN A 107 12.56 43.92 9.69
C ASN A 107 13.82 44.71 9.28
N ALA A 108 14.69 44.14 8.45
CA ALA A 108 15.88 44.83 7.95
C ALA A 108 15.53 45.98 6.98
N LEU A 109 14.43 45.85 6.23
CA LEU A 109 13.93 46.92 5.35
C LEU A 109 13.14 48.00 6.09
N ASP A 110 12.58 47.69 7.26
CA ASP A 110 11.79 48.64 8.07
C ASP A 110 12.68 49.60 8.90
N ILE A 111 13.96 49.28 9.07
CA ILE A 111 14.92 50.10 9.83
C ILE A 111 15.46 51.30 9.03
N ASP A 112 15.35 51.29 7.70
CA ASP A 112 15.92 52.35 6.84
C ASP A 112 14.95 53.51 6.56
N SER A 113 13.74 53.49 7.15
CA SER A 113 12.71 54.55 6.97
C SER A 113 12.56 55.51 8.17
N ASN A 114 13.47 55.50 9.15
CA ASN A 114 13.32 56.34 10.34
C ASN A 114 14.58 57.08 10.78
N ASN A 115 15.32 57.64 9.81
CA ASN A 115 16.40 58.59 10.07
C ASN A 115 16.23 59.88 9.23
N GLU A 116 15.22 60.67 9.58
CA GLU A 116 15.27 62.14 9.48
C GLU A 116 15.34 62.75 10.88
#